data_AF-W1WLF4-F1
#
_entry.id   AF-W1WLF4-F1
#
_cell.length_a   1.000
_cell.length_b   1.000
_cell.length_c   1.000
_cell.angle_alpha   90.00
_cell.angle_beta   90.00
_cell.angle_gamma   90.00
#
_symmetry.space_group_name_H-M   'P 1'
#
loop_
_entity.id
_entity.type
_entity.pdbx_description
1 polymer ?
#
loop_
_entity_poly.entity_id
_entity_poly.type
_entity_poly.pdbx_seq_one_letter_code
_entity_poly.pdbx_strand_id
1 'polypeptide(L)'
;PIAEWLDKEPELHEETLRERILAQSIEVYQRKEEVVGAEMMRHFEKGVMLQTLDSLWKEHLAAMDYLRQGIHLRGYAQKDPKQEYKRESFSMFAAMLESLKYEVISTLSKVQVRMPEEVEELEQQRRMEAERLAQMQQLS
;
A
#
# COMPACT_ATOMS: atom_id res chain seq x y z
N PRO A 1 3.40 14.37 -17.52
CA PRO A 1 3.62 15.46 -16.52
C PRO A 1 5.07 15.65 -16.11
N ILE A 2 5.75 14.62 -15.57
CA ILE A 2 7.13 14.77 -15.03
C ILE A 2 8.15 15.09 -16.14
N ALA A 3 8.07 14.40 -17.29
CA ALA A 3 8.91 14.71 -18.44
C ALA A 3 8.75 16.16 -18.91
N GLU A 4 7.50 16.66 -18.96
CA GLU A 4 7.23 18.05 -19.32
C GLU A 4 7.76 19.07 -18.30
N TRP A 5 7.87 18.73 -17.02
CA TRP A 5 8.47 19.62 -16.01
C TRP A 5 9.97 19.73 -16.19
N LEU A 6 10.64 18.60 -16.42
CA LEU A 6 12.08 18.56 -16.70
C LEU A 6 12.44 19.28 -18.00
N ASP A 7 11.56 19.20 -19.02
CA ASP A 7 11.75 19.91 -20.29
C ASP A 7 11.56 21.43 -20.16
N LYS A 8 10.67 21.89 -19.26
CA LYS A 8 10.33 23.31 -19.10
C LYS A 8 11.21 24.04 -18.07
N GLU A 9 11.74 23.32 -17.08
CA GLU A 9 12.46 23.89 -15.95
C GLU A 9 13.86 23.23 -15.85
N PRO A 10 14.87 23.75 -16.55
CA PRO A 10 16.22 23.16 -16.57
C PRO A 10 16.97 23.25 -15.23
N GLU A 11 16.49 24.06 -14.28
CA GLU A 11 17.01 24.12 -12.90
C GLU A 11 16.37 23.08 -11.96
N LEU A 12 15.40 22.29 -12.44
CA LEU A 12 14.74 21.27 -11.63
C LEU A 12 15.70 20.11 -11.37
N HIS A 13 16.31 20.10 -10.18
CA HIS A 13 17.20 19.04 -9.72
C HIS A 13 16.49 18.05 -8.79
N GLU A 14 17.13 16.91 -8.51
CA GLU A 14 16.53 15.76 -7.78
C GLU A 14 15.76 16.17 -6.52
N GLU A 15 16.35 17.01 -5.67
CA GLU A 15 15.75 17.49 -4.42
C GLU A 15 14.46 18.30 -4.68
N THR A 16 14.52 19.33 -5.53
CA THR A 16 13.34 20.15 -5.87
C THR A 16 12.24 19.36 -6.55
N LEU A 17 12.59 18.38 -7.39
CA LEU A 17 11.62 17.49 -8.02
C LEU A 17 10.91 16.62 -6.98
N ARG A 18 11.66 16.08 -6.02
CA ARG A 18 11.11 15.27 -4.92
C ARG A 18 10.16 16.07 -4.05
N GLU A 19 10.53 17.29 -3.68
CA GLU A 19 9.68 18.19 -2.90
C GLU A 19 8.37 18.51 -3.64
N ARG A 20 8.45 18.78 -4.94
CA ARG A 20 7.27 19.06 -5.77
C ARG A 20 6.32 17.86 -5.86
N ILE A 21 6.86 16.66 -6.09
CA ILE A 21 6.05 15.43 -6.12
C ILE A 21 5.39 15.18 -4.77
N LEU A 22 6.13 15.39 -3.66
CA LEU A 22 5.59 15.25 -2.32
C LEU A 22 4.45 16.26 -2.08
N ALA A 23 4.66 17.53 -2.43
CA ALA A 23 3.64 18.58 -2.28
C ALA A 23 2.37 18.23 -3.06
N GLN A 24 2.49 17.79 -4.31
CA GLN A 24 1.33 17.37 -5.11
C GLN A 24 0.62 16.16 -4.50
N SER A 25 1.38 15.20 -3.96
CA SER A 25 0.80 14.01 -3.31
C SER A 25 0.01 14.39 -2.04
N ILE A 26 0.53 15.34 -1.26
CA ILE A 26 -0.14 15.89 -0.07
C ILE A 26 -1.44 16.61 -0.47
N GLU A 27 -1.40 17.42 -1.53
CA GLU A 27 -2.56 18.16 -2.01
C GLU A 27 -3.69 17.22 -2.48
N VAL A 28 -3.34 16.15 -3.19
CA VAL A 28 -4.29 15.10 -3.59
C VAL A 28 -4.87 14.41 -2.35
N TYR A 29 -4.04 14.14 -1.34
CA TYR A 29 -4.47 13.53 -0.09
C TYR A 29 -5.48 14.41 0.67
N GLN A 30 -5.18 15.70 0.82
CA GLN A 30 -6.04 16.66 1.51
C GLN A 30 -7.40 16.77 0.83
N ARG A 31 -7.43 16.84 -0.50
CA ARG A 31 -8.70 16.82 -1.26
C ARG A 31 -9.53 15.56 -1.00
N LYS A 32 -8.89 14.40 -0.84
CA LYS A 32 -9.61 13.16 -0.45
C LYS A 32 -10.15 13.27 0.98
N GLU A 33 -9.37 13.80 1.91
CA GLU A 33 -9.80 13.97 3.31
C GLU A 33 -10.99 14.94 3.43
N GLU A 34 -11.01 16.01 2.63
CA GLU A 34 -12.16 16.94 2.56
C GLU A 34 -13.44 16.26 2.07
N VAL A 35 -13.32 15.35 1.11
CA VAL A 35 -14.47 14.61 0.57
C VAL A 35 -14.97 13.53 1.53
N VAL A 36 -14.07 12.75 2.14
CA VAL A 36 -14.41 11.64 3.05
C VAL A 36 -14.82 12.13 4.43
N GLY A 37 -14.23 13.22 4.89
CA GLY A 37 -14.22 13.65 6.28
C GLY A 37 -13.03 13.05 7.05
N ALA A 38 -12.45 13.88 7.93
CA ALA A 38 -11.24 13.55 8.69
C ALA A 38 -11.38 12.28 9.53
N GLU A 39 -12.48 12.11 10.28
CA GLU A 39 -12.65 10.95 11.17
C GLU A 39 -12.66 9.63 10.40
N MET A 40 -13.45 9.55 9.32
CA MET A 40 -13.53 8.35 8.48
C MET A 40 -12.20 8.08 7.77
N MET A 41 -11.48 9.12 7.35
CA MET A 41 -10.13 8.98 6.81
C MET A 41 -9.15 8.38 7.83
N ARG A 42 -9.16 8.82 9.11
CA ARG A 42 -8.29 8.22 10.15
C ARG A 42 -8.61 6.75 10.42
N HIS A 43 -9.89 6.38 10.42
CA HIS A 43 -10.28 4.98 10.56
C HIS A 43 -9.78 4.15 9.37
N PHE A 44 -9.88 4.69 8.17
CA PHE A 44 -9.38 4.05 6.96
C PHE A 44 -7.85 3.90 6.97
N GLU A 45 -7.10 4.97 7.28
CA GLU A 45 -5.64 4.93 7.47
C GLU A 45 -5.22 3.81 8.42
N LYS A 46 -5.88 3.74 9.58
CA LYS A 46 -5.61 2.72 10.60
C LYS A 46 -5.93 1.31 10.10
N GLY A 47 -7.06 1.13 9.41
CA GLY A 47 -7.46 -0.15 8.84
C GLY A 47 -6.45 -0.66 7.81
N VAL A 48 -6.05 0.20 6.87
CA VAL A 48 -5.03 -0.11 5.85
C VAL A 48 -3.70 -0.45 6.53
N MET A 49 -3.25 0.38 7.47
CA MET A 49 -1.98 0.14 8.17
C MET A 49 -1.95 -1.20 8.91
N LEU A 50 -3.02 -1.53 9.64
CA LEU A 50 -3.11 -2.81 10.36
C LEU A 50 -3.16 -4.00 9.41
N GLN A 51 -3.95 -3.93 8.34
CA GLN A 51 -4.06 -5.00 7.36
C GLN A 51 -2.72 -5.26 6.65
N THR A 52 -2.03 -4.20 6.23
CA THR A 52 -0.72 -4.30 5.58
C THR A 52 0.34 -4.84 6.54
N LEU A 53 0.36 -4.35 7.79
CA LEU A 53 1.28 -4.83 8.82
C LEU A 53 1.08 -6.32 9.10
N ASP A 54 -0.17 -6.77 9.26
CA ASP A 54 -0.48 -8.17 9.54
C ASP A 54 -0.02 -9.08 8.40
N SER A 55 -0.19 -8.67 7.14
CA SER A 55 0.26 -9.45 5.98
C SER A 55 1.79 -9.58 5.96
N LEU A 56 2.50 -8.44 6.04
CA LEU A 56 3.95 -8.40 5.98
C LEU A 56 4.60 -9.11 7.18
N TRP A 57 3.97 -9.01 8.36
CA TRP A 57 4.47 -9.68 9.56
C TRP A 57 4.37 -11.19 9.45
N LYS A 58 3.27 -11.73 8.91
CA LYS A 58 3.12 -13.17 8.67
C LYS A 58 4.18 -13.68 7.69
N GLU A 59 4.42 -12.94 6.61
CA GLU A 59 5.48 -13.25 5.64
C GLU A 59 6.87 -13.20 6.29
N HIS A 60 7.14 -12.18 7.11
CA HIS A 60 8.39 -12.05 7.85
C HIS A 60 8.62 -13.21 8.82
N LEU A 61 7.60 -13.64 9.56
CA LEU A 61 7.69 -14.81 10.45
C LEU A 61 8.02 -16.09 9.66
N ALA A 62 7.35 -16.31 8.53
CA ALA A 62 7.66 -17.44 7.66
C ALA A 62 9.11 -17.38 7.16
N ALA A 63 9.57 -16.20 6.72
CA ALA A 63 10.94 -15.99 6.27
C ALA A 63 11.97 -16.22 7.40
N MET A 64 11.65 -15.83 8.63
CA MET A 64 12.46 -16.05 9.82
C MET A 64 12.58 -17.54 10.17
N ASP A 65 11.52 -18.32 9.99
CA ASP A 65 11.57 -19.78 10.14
C ASP A 65 12.46 -20.42 9.09
N TYR A 66 12.38 -19.99 7.83
CA TYR A 66 13.30 -20.46 6.77
C TYR A 66 14.76 -20.09 7.08
N LEU A 67 15.01 -18.86 7.52
CA LEU A 67 16.35 -18.41 7.89
C LEU A 67 16.92 -19.28 9.02
N ARG A 68 16.11 -19.59 10.04
CA ARG A 68 16.50 -20.43 11.17
C ARG A 68 16.88 -21.85 10.72
N GLN A 69 16.15 -22.44 9.78
CA GLN A 69 16.48 -23.77 9.25
C GLN A 69 17.75 -23.76 8.41
N GLY A 70 17.99 -22.71 7.63
CA GLY A 70 19.14 -22.59 6.73
C GLY A 70 20.45 -22.12 7.38
N ILE A 71 20.40 -21.49 8.56
CA ILE A 71 21.58 -20.85 9.17
C ILE A 71 22.70 -21.84 9.50
N HIS A 72 22.35 -23.10 9.78
CA HIS A 72 23.31 -24.15 10.12
C HIS A 72 24.28 -24.47 8.98
N LEU A 73 23.87 -24.28 7.72
CA LEU A 73 24.74 -24.47 6.56
C LEU A 73 25.84 -23.40 6.47
N ARG A 74 25.63 -22.22 7.07
CA ARG A 74 26.63 -21.14 7.09
C ARG A 74 27.68 -21.28 8.17
N GLY A 75 27.46 -22.14 9.16
CA GLY A 75 28.50 -22.53 10.14
C GLY A 75 29.71 -23.20 9.48
N TYR A 76 29.55 -23.78 8.29
CA TYR A 76 30.66 -24.33 7.51
C TYR A 76 31.63 -23.25 6.98
N ALA A 77 31.20 -21.99 6.90
CA ALA A 77 32.03 -20.88 6.45
C ALA A 77 32.88 -20.23 7.58
N GLN A 78 33.08 -20.93 8.71
CA GLN A 78 33.80 -20.44 9.90
C GLN A 78 33.23 -19.17 10.55
N LYS A 79 31.99 -18.79 10.19
CA LYS A 79 31.28 -17.67 10.80
C LYS A 79 30.36 -18.14 11.92
N ASP A 80 30.21 -17.35 12.97
CA ASP A 80 29.28 -17.64 14.07
C ASP A 80 27.83 -17.59 13.55
N PRO A 81 27.09 -18.72 13.56
CA PRO A 81 25.72 -18.78 13.05
C PRO A 81 24.76 -17.82 13.77
N LYS A 82 24.97 -17.54 15.05
CA LYS A 82 24.12 -16.63 15.83
C LYS A 82 24.30 -15.18 15.37
N GLN A 83 25.54 -14.79 15.06
CA GLN A 83 25.82 -13.45 14.56
C GLN A 83 25.23 -13.23 13.17
N GLU A 84 25.37 -14.20 12.27
CA GLU A 84 24.79 -14.14 10.93
C GLU A 84 23.26 -14.13 10.98
N TYR A 85 22.64 -14.94 11.85
CA TYR A 85 21.20 -14.91 12.07
C TYR A 85 20.74 -13.52 12.49
N LYS A 86 21.40 -12.92 13.50
CA LYS A 86 21.04 -11.58 14.00
C LYS A 86 21.17 -10.51 12.90
N ARG A 87 22.24 -10.58 12.10
CA ARG A 87 22.47 -9.61 11.02
C ARG A 87 21.41 -9.72 9.93
N GLU A 88 21.13 -10.92 9.44
CA GLU A 88 20.14 -11.11 8.38
C GLU A 88 18.72 -10.86 8.84
N SER A 89 18.32 -11.37 10.00
CA SER A 89 16.99 -11.10 10.58
C SER A 89 16.73 -9.60 10.74
N PHE A 90 17.73 -8.84 11.20
CA PHE A 90 17.61 -7.39 11.30
C PHE A 90 17.45 -6.73 9.92
N SER A 91 18.25 -7.15 8.93
CA SER A 91 18.12 -6.64 7.55
C SER A 91 16.75 -6.94 6.96
N MET A 92 16.21 -8.15 7.19
CA MET A 92 14.88 -8.55 6.75
C MET A 92 13.78 -7.75 7.44
N PHE A 93 13.94 -7.48 8.73
CA PHE A 93 12.99 -6.65 9.49
C PHE A 93 12.98 -5.19 8.99
N ALA A 94 14.16 -4.61 8.75
CA ALA A 94 14.27 -3.26 8.20
C ALA A 94 13.62 -3.17 6.81
N ALA A 95 13.87 -4.15 5.94
CA ALA A 95 13.23 -4.22 4.63
C ALA A 95 11.70 -4.34 4.74
N MET A 96 11.19 -5.17 5.67
CA MET A 96 9.75 -5.30 5.92
C MET A 96 9.12 -3.96 6.35
N LEU A 97 9.79 -3.19 7.21
CA LEU A 97 9.30 -1.87 7.63
C LEU A 97 9.26 -0.86 6.47
N GLU A 98 10.23 -0.89 5.56
CA GLU A 98 10.20 -0.05 4.35
C GLU A 98 9.08 -0.47 3.40
N SER A 99 8.87 -1.77 3.20
CA SER A 99 7.72 -2.28 2.43
C SER A 99 6.39 -1.86 3.06
N LEU A 100 6.27 -1.91 4.38
CA LEU A 100 5.08 -1.45 5.10
C LEU A 100 4.77 0.02 4.79
N LYS A 101 5.77 0.91 4.94
CA LYS A 101 5.59 2.34 4.63
C LYS A 101 5.15 2.54 3.19
N TYR A 102 5.82 1.87 2.25
CA TYR A 102 5.53 2.00 0.83
C TYR A 102 4.10 1.54 0.50
N GLU A 103 3.71 0.35 0.96
CA GLU A 103 2.40 -0.24 0.65
C GLU A 103 1.24 0.56 1.26
N VAL A 104 1.41 1.06 2.49
CA VAL A 104 0.40 1.91 3.12
C VAL A 104 0.20 3.21 2.32
N ILE A 105 1.28 3.92 2.01
CA ILE A 105 1.21 5.18 1.25
C ILE A 105 0.68 4.94 -0.17
N SER A 106 1.12 3.87 -0.83
CA SER A 106 0.65 3.42 -2.15
C SER A 106 -0.86 3.17 -2.15
N THR A 107 -1.37 2.45 -1.16
CA THR A 107 -2.79 2.11 -1.04
C THR A 107 -3.64 3.37 -0.80
N LEU A 108 -3.23 4.22 0.16
CA LEU A 108 -3.91 5.49 0.44
C LEU A 108 -3.88 6.44 -0.77
N SER A 109 -2.80 6.43 -1.55
CA SER A 109 -2.68 7.25 -2.75
C SER A 109 -3.55 6.74 -3.90
N LYS A 110 -3.75 5.43 -4.03
CA LYS A 110 -4.55 4.82 -5.10
C LYS A 110 -6.05 4.80 -4.82
N VAL A 111 -6.47 4.87 -3.55
CA VAL A 111 -7.89 4.80 -3.21
C VAL A 111 -8.65 5.93 -3.93
N GLN A 112 -9.70 5.56 -4.67
CA GLN A 112 -10.63 6.52 -5.24
C GLN A 112 -11.78 6.66 -4.26
N VAL A 113 -11.88 7.84 -3.65
CA VAL A 113 -13.03 8.17 -2.83
C VAL A 113 -14.20 8.42 -3.77
N ARG A 114 -15.26 7.62 -3.62
CA ARG A 114 -16.54 7.85 -4.29
C ARG A 114 -17.49 8.49 -3.31
N MET A 115 -18.29 9.43 -3.78
CA MET A 115 -19.29 10.08 -2.94
C MET A 115 -20.35 9.04 -2.51
N PRO A 116 -20.95 9.16 -1.32
CA PRO A 116 -22.04 8.28 -0.90
C PRO A 116 -23.17 8.17 -1.94
N GLU A 117 -23.53 9.28 -2.59
CA GLU A 117 -24.52 9.29 -3.69
C GLU A 117 -24.09 8.40 -4.87
N GLU A 118 -22.82 8.43 -5.28
CA GLU A 118 -22.30 7.57 -6.36
C GLU A 118 -22.29 6.09 -5.97
N VAL A 119 -22.11 5.78 -4.69
CA VAL A 119 -22.16 4.41 -4.17
C VAL A 119 -23.61 3.91 -4.17
N GLU A 120 -24.55 4.74 -3.74
CA GLU A 120 -25.97 4.42 -3.69
C GLU A 120 -26.56 4.22 -5.09
N GLU A 121 -26.22 5.09 -6.04
CA GLU A 121 -26.59 4.93 -7.45
C GLU A 121 -26.03 3.65 -8.07
N LEU A 122 -24.77 3.29 -7.77
CA LEU A 122 -24.16 2.06 -8.27
C LEU A 122 -24.82 0.81 -7.67
N GLU A 123 -25.18 0.84 -6.39
CA GLU A 123 -25.94 -0.24 -5.76
C GLU A 123 -27.33 -0.40 -6.36
N GLN A 124 -28.03 0.71 -6.64
CA GLN A 124 -29.32 0.70 -7.31
C GLN A 124 -29.20 0.14 -8.74
N GLN A 125 -28.18 0.54 -9.50
CA GLN A 125 -27.91 0.00 -10.83
C GLN A 125 -27.64 -1.51 -10.80
N ARG A 126 -26.82 -1.98 -9.85
CA ARG A 126 -26.55 -3.42 -9.68
C ARG A 126 -27.80 -4.21 -9.31
N ARG A 127 -28.67 -3.66 -8.45
CA ARG A 127 -29.95 -4.30 -8.08
C ARG A 127 -30.87 -4.39 -9.30
N MET A 128 -31.03 -3.30 -10.05
CA MET A 128 -31.84 -3.28 -11.26
C MET A 128 -31.31 -4.24 -12.34
N GLU A 129 -29.99 -4.36 -12.50
CA GLU A 129 -29.37 -5.28 -13.45
C GLU A 129 -29.57 -6.74 -13.04
N ALA A 130 -29.43 -7.06 -11.75
CA ALA A 130 -29.71 -8.39 -11.21
C ALA A 130 -31.19 -8.78 -11.37
N GLU A 131 -32.12 -7.86 -11.13
CA GLU A 131 -33.56 -8.07 -11.35
C GLU A 131 -33.88 -8.29 -12.84
N ARG A 132 -33.24 -7.52 -13.73
CA ARG A 132 -33.43 -7.65 -15.18
C ARG A 132 -32.93 -9.01 -15.69
N LEU A 133 -31.77 -9.47 -15.20
CA LEU A 133 -31.22 -10.80 -15.50
C LEU A 133 -32.13 -11.92 -14.98
N ALA A 134 -32.68 -11.78 -13.76
CA ALA A 134 -33.61 -12.75 -13.19
C ALA A 134 -34.93 -12.85 -13.98
N GLN A 135 -35.47 -11.72 -14.46
CA GLN A 135 -36.65 -11.70 -15.32
C GLN A 135 -36.41 -12.37 -16.68
N MET A 136 -35.24 -12.15 -17.29
CA MET A 136 -34.90 -12.79 -18.57
C MET A 136 -34.74 -14.31 -18.43
N GLN A 137 -34.30 -14.80 -17.26
CA GLN A 137 -34.23 -16.25 -16.98
C GLN A 137 -35.59 -16.89 -16.70
N GLN A 138 -36.60 -16.14 -16.24
CA GLN A 138 -37.95 -16.67 -16.00
C GLN A 138 -38.83 -16.72 -17.25
N LEU A 139 -38.46 -15.99 -18.31
CA LEU A 139 -39.19 -15.91 -19.58
C LEU A 139 -38.64 -16.86 -20.67
N SER A 140 -37.58 -17.62 -20.36
CA SER A 140 -37.01 -18.68 -21.20
C SER A 140 -37.37 -20.06 -20.66
#